data_AF-A0A2I1G886-F1
#
_entry.id   AF-A0A2I1G886-F1
#
_cell.length_a   1.000
_cell.length_b   1.000
_cell.length_c   1.000
_cell.angle_alpha   90.00
_cell.angle_beta   90.00
_cell.angle_gamma   90.00
#
_symmetry.space_group_name_H-M   'P 1'
#
loop_
_entity.id
_entity.type
_entity.pdbx_description
1 polymer ?
#
loop_
_entity_poly.entity_id
_entity_poly.type
_entity_poly.pdbx_seq_one_letter_code
_entity_poly.pdbx_strand_id
1 'polypeptide(L)' 'MVGCVGRIDLPGGDIKEMKKTLKERLSDLEDGTVVYPGHNYGGEWTTIGMEREKGIIGKFKRK' A
#
# COMPACT_ATOMS: atom_id res chain seq x y z
N MET A 1 -1.16 -3.21 10.43
CA MET A 1 -0.19 -4.17 9.86
C MET A 1 0.42 -3.53 8.62
N VAL A 2 1.75 -3.48 8.53
CA VAL A 2 2.46 -2.85 7.40
C VAL A 2 2.56 -3.84 6.25
N GLY A 3 2.37 -3.39 5.00
CA GLY A 3 2.60 -4.17 3.80
C GLY A 3 1.43 -5.03 3.35
N CYS A 4 0.27 -4.89 3.99
CA CYS A 4 -0.96 -5.59 3.61
C CYS A 4 -1.87 -4.72 2.74
N VAL A 5 -2.72 -5.38 1.95
CA VAL A 5 -3.73 -4.73 1.10
C VAL A 5 -5.10 -5.36 1.33
N GLY A 6 -6.15 -4.66 0.94
CA GLY A 6 -7.51 -5.21 0.92
C GLY A 6 -7.63 -6.38 -0.05
N ARG A 7 -8.68 -7.19 0.14
CA ARG A 7 -9.01 -8.31 -0.74
C ARG A 7 -9.42 -7.80 -2.14
N ILE A 8 -9.17 -8.63 -3.15
CA ILE A 8 -9.39 -8.31 -4.58
C ILE A 8 -10.19 -9.41 -5.32
N ASP A 9 -10.71 -10.38 -4.60
CA ASP A 9 -11.37 -11.59 -5.11
C ASP A 9 -12.90 -11.48 -5.19
N LEU A 10 -13.47 -10.34 -4.79
CA LEU A 10 -14.90 -10.05 -4.90
C LEU A 10 -15.21 -9.33 -6.23
N PRO A 11 -16.48 -9.31 -6.68
CA PRO A 11 -16.88 -8.58 -7.88
C PRO A 11 -16.38 -7.12 -7.86
N GLY A 12 -15.72 -6.71 -8.94
CA GLY A 12 -15.09 -5.38 -9.06
C GLY A 12 -13.63 -5.30 -8.62
N GLY A 13 -13.05 -6.37 -8.07
CA GLY A 13 -11.62 -6.43 -7.75
C GLY A 13 -10.74 -6.68 -8.98
N ASP A 14 -9.68 -5.88 -9.15
CA ASP A 14 -8.64 -6.07 -10.17
C ASP A 14 -7.24 -5.84 -9.57
N ILE A 15 -6.39 -6.88 -9.62
CA ILE A 15 -5.01 -6.82 -9.11
C ILE A 15 -4.12 -5.83 -9.87
N LYS A 16 -4.34 -5.67 -11.18
CA LYS A 16 -3.56 -4.75 -12.02
C LYS A 16 -3.94 -3.32 -11.68
N GLU A 17 -5.23 -3.04 -11.53
CA GLU A 17 -5.71 -1.72 -11.15
C GLU A 17 -5.24 -1.34 -9.74
N MET A 18 -5.40 -2.23 -8.75
CA MET A 18 -4.90 -2.01 -7.39
C MET A 18 -3.39 -1.72 -7.38
N LYS A 19 -2.59 -2.51 -8.11
CA LYS A 19 -1.13 -2.28 -8.21
C LYS A 19 -0.82 -0.94 -8.86
N LYS A 20 -1.56 -0.58 -9.91
CA LYS A 20 -1.38 0.68 -10.63
C LYS A 20 -1.67 1.86 -9.70
N THR A 21 -2.82 1.88 -9.04
CA THR A 21 -3.23 3.00 -8.18
C THR A 21 -2.33 3.16 -6.96
N LEU A 22 -2.00 2.06 -6.26
CA LEU A 22 -1.10 2.13 -5.10
C LEU A 22 0.28 2.66 -5.47
N LYS A 23 0.81 2.30 -6.64
CA LYS A 23 2.12 2.80 -7.09
C LYS A 23 2.03 4.21 -7.64
N GLU A 24 1.11 4.52 -8.53
CA GLU A 24 1.05 5.82 -9.20
C GLU A 24 0.50 6.94 -8.32
N ARG A 25 -0.27 6.63 -7.26
CA ARG A 25 -0.87 7.65 -6.39
C ARG A 25 -0.16 7.79 -5.06
N LEU A 26 0.24 6.67 -4.44
CA LEU A 26 0.82 6.71 -3.10
C LEU A 26 2.34 6.77 -3.12
N SER A 27 3.01 6.31 -4.19
CA SER A 27 4.49 6.32 -4.20
C SER A 27 5.09 7.72 -4.31
N ASP A 28 4.32 8.71 -4.77
CA ASP A 28 4.73 10.11 -4.89
C ASP A 28 4.57 10.91 -3.58
N LEU A 29 3.98 10.31 -2.54
CA LEU A 29 3.84 10.95 -1.23
C LEU A 29 5.14 10.86 -0.43
N GLU A 30 5.34 11.82 0.48
CA GLU A 30 6.49 11.87 1.37
C GLU A 30 6.49 10.71 2.36
N ASP A 31 7.67 10.20 2.71
CA ASP A 31 7.84 9.02 3.57
C ASP A 31 7.24 9.20 4.98
N GLY A 32 7.19 10.45 5.47
CA GLY A 32 6.59 10.81 6.76
C GLY A 32 5.06 10.91 6.73
N THR A 33 4.42 10.79 5.57
CA THR A 33 2.96 10.84 5.44
C THR A 33 2.34 9.66 6.20
N VAL A 34 1.51 9.96 7.20
CA VAL A 34 0.84 8.95 8.02
C VAL A 34 -0.31 8.30 7.24
N VAL A 35 -0.39 6.98 7.29
CA VAL A 35 -1.42 6.16 6.67
C VAL A 35 -2.34 5.60 7.75
N TYR A 36 -3.60 5.99 7.70
CA TYR A 36 -4.68 5.44 8.52
C TYR A 36 -5.53 4.50 7.66
N PRO A 37 -5.44 3.16 7.85
CA PRO A 37 -6.18 2.21 7.03
C PRO A 37 -7.66 2.16 7.45
N GLY A 38 -8.55 1.78 6.51
CA GLY A 38 -9.97 1.60 6.80
C GLY A 38 -10.29 0.40 7.70
N HIS A 39 -9.33 -0.51 7.93
CA HIS A 39 -9.45 -1.65 8.84
C HIS A 39 -8.16 -1.82 9.64
N ASN A 40 -8.28 -2.13 10.92
CA ASN A 40 -7.16 -2.43 11.80
C ASN A 40 -7.10 -3.94 12.10
N TYR A 41 -6.00 -4.58 11.73
CA TYR A 41 -5.71 -6.00 11.96
C TYR A 41 -4.48 -6.22 12.85
N GLY A 42 -4.19 -5.28 13.78
CA GLY A 42 -3.07 -5.38 14.73
C GLY A 42 -2.02 -4.26 14.61
N GLY A 43 -2.42 -3.03 14.28
CA GLY A 43 -1.58 -1.83 14.36
C GLY A 43 -2.38 -0.55 14.06
N GLU A 44 -2.08 0.55 14.74
CA GLU A 44 -2.90 1.78 14.69
C GLU A 44 -2.71 2.61 13.41
N TRP A 45 -1.48 2.80 12.96
CA TRP A 45 -1.13 3.59 11.79
C TRP A 45 0.23 3.15 11.23
N THR A 46 0.51 3.53 9.98
CA THR A 46 1.82 3.34 9.35
C THR A 46 2.24 4.63 8.65
N THR A 47 3.36 4.64 7.92
CA THR A 47 3.71 5.75 7.04
C THR A 47 3.97 5.26 5.63
N ILE A 48 3.93 6.17 4.65
CA ILE A 48 4.26 5.85 3.26
C ILE A 48 5.67 5.24 3.15
N GLY A 49 6.64 5.70 3.93
CA GLY A 49 7.98 5.11 3.97
C GLY A 49 7.97 3.65 4.41
N MET A 50 7.23 3.32 5.47
CA MET A 50 7.08 1.94 5.98
C MET A 50 6.40 1.03 4.95
N GLU A 51 5.33 1.52 4.32
CA GLU A 51 4.59 0.78 3.28
C GLU A 51 5.39 0.63 1.98
N ARG A 52 6.30 1.56 1.69
CA ARG A 52 7.21 1.47 0.53
C ARG A 52 8.29 0.41 0.74
N GLU A 53 8.80 0.29 1.96
CA GLU A 53 9.84 -0.69 2.33
C GLU A 53 9.28 -2.12 2.37
N LYS A 54 8.11 -2.31 3.00
CA LYS A 54 7.57 -3.65 3.33
C LYS A 54 6.35 -4.05 2.49
N GLY A 55 5.75 -3.10 1.78
CA GLY A 55 4.53 -3.29 1.01
C GLY A 55 4.71 -3.16 -0.50
N ILE A 56 3.58 -2.96 -1.18
CA ILE A 56 3.46 -3.01 -2.65
C ILE A 56 3.70 -1.64 -3.31
N ILE A 57 3.73 -0.57 -2.52
CA ILE A 57 3.95 0.81 -2.97
C ILE A 57 5.38 0.99 -3.52
N GLY A 58 6.35 0.21 -3.01
CA GLY A 58 7.74 0.23 -3.45
C GLY A 58 7.93 -0.03 -4.94
N LYS A 59 8.87 0.71 -5.56
CA LYS A 59 9.41 0.36 -6.86
C LYS A 59 10.28 -0.88 -6.67
N PHE A 60 9.95 -1.98 -7.36
CA PHE A 60 10.84 -3.15 -7.40
C PHE A 60 12.20 -2.68 -7.90
N LYS A 61 13.23 -2.72 -7.05
CA LYS A 61 14.61 -2.62 -7.54
C LYS A 61 14.85 -3.90 -8.34
N ARG A 62 14.82 -3.80 -9.68
CA ARG A 62 15.37 -4.85 -10.53
C ARG A 62 16.85 -4.97 -10.16
N LYS A 63 17.25 -6.16 -9.73
CA LYS A 63 18.65 -6.54 -9.61
C LYS A 63 19.22 -6.77 -10.99
#